data_AF-A0A960D2A5-F1
#
_entry.id   AF-A0A960D2A5-F1
#
_cell.length_a   1.000
_cell.length_b   1.000
_cell.length_c   1.000
_cell.angle_alpha   90.00
_cell.angle_beta   90.00
_cell.angle_gamma   90.00
#
_symmetry.space_group_name_H-M   'P 1'
#
loop_
_entity.id
_entity.type
_entity.pdbx_description
1 polymer ?
#
loop_
_entity_poly.entity_id
_entity_poly.type
_entity_poly.pdbx_seq_one_letter_code
_entity_poly.pdbx_strand_id
1 'polypeptide(L)' 'MALILLPAVDVVDGRAVRLVQGKAGSETEYGSALDAALTWQRDGA' A
#
# COMPACT_ATOMS: atom_id res chain seq x y z
N MET A 1 4.76 -2.37 25.98
CA MET A 1 4.35 -1.90 24.64
C MET A 1 4.18 -3.10 23.74
N ALA A 2 3.17 -3.10 22.87
CA ALA A 2 3.05 -4.04 21.76
C ALA A 2 3.80 -3.51 20.53
N LEU A 3 4.17 -4.40 19.61
CA LEU A 3 4.66 -4.00 18.29
C LEU A 3 3.52 -3.35 17.50
N ILE A 4 3.72 -2.12 17.03
CA ILE A 4 2.78 -1.44 16.13
C ILE A 4 3.03 -1.94 14.71
N LEU A 5 1.98 -2.39 14.02
CA LEU A 5 2.04 -2.77 12.61
C LEU A 5 1.56 -1.60 11.76
N LEU A 6 2.34 -1.23 10.73
CA LEU A 6 2.00 -0.17 9.79
C LEU A 6 1.91 -0.77 8.39
N PRO A 7 0.71 -1.08 7.86
CA PRO A 7 0.58 -1.57 6.50
C PRO A 7 0.97 -0.47 5.51
N ALA A 8 1.68 -0.86 4.45
CA ALA A 8 2.16 0.07 3.43
C ALA A 8 1.11 0.27 2.33
N VAL A 9 0.98 1.53 1.88
CA VAL A 9 0.26 1.92 0.67
C VAL A 9 1.16 2.86 -0.11
N ASP A 10 1.96 2.31 -1.02
CA ASP A 10 2.81 3.10 -1.91
C ASP A 10 1.95 3.59 -3.10
N VAL A 11 2.10 4.84 -3.52
CA VAL A 11 1.19 5.48 -4.48
C VAL A 11 1.92 5.91 -5.76
N VAL A 12 1.45 5.42 -6.90
CA VAL A 12 1.84 5.87 -8.25
C VAL A 12 0.56 6.07 -9.07
N ASP A 13 0.40 7.25 -9.68
CA ASP A 13 -0.79 7.62 -10.47
C ASP A 13 -2.14 7.31 -9.79
N GLY A 14 -2.19 7.50 -8.47
CA GLY A 14 -3.39 7.24 -7.65
C GLY A 14 -3.68 5.77 -7.35
N ARG A 15 -2.80 4.85 -7.77
CA ARG A 15 -2.91 3.41 -7.53
C ARG A 15 -2.01 2.96 -6.40
N ALA A 16 -2.48 1.99 -5.61
CA ALA A 16 -1.66 1.27 -4.65
C ALA A 16 -0.72 0.34 -5.42
N VAL A 17 0.59 0.45 -5.19
CA VAL A 17 1.60 -0.35 -5.88
C VAL A 17 2.63 -0.93 -4.93
N ARG A 18 3.44 -1.88 -5.43
CA ARG A 18 4.72 -2.28 -4.81
C ARG A 18 5.78 -2.43 -5.90
N LEU A 19 6.97 -1.95 -5.63
CA LEU A 19 8.11 -2.05 -6.54
C LEU A 19 9.00 -3.24 -6.18
N VAL A 20 9.57 -3.89 -7.19
CA VAL A 20 10.67 -4.82 -6.99
C VAL A 20 11.96 -4.00 -6.81
N GLN A 21 12.57 -4.10 -5.64
CA GLN A 21 13.81 -3.37 -5.29
C GLN A 21 13.72 -1.85 -5.49
N GLY A 22 12.52 -1.26 -5.38
CA GLY A 22 12.33 0.20 -5.52
C GLY A 22 12.53 0.73 -6.95
N LYS A 23 12.55 -0.12 -7.97
CA LYS A 23 12.78 0.29 -9.36
C LYS A 23 11.48 0.75 -10.02
N ALA A 24 11.46 1.97 -10.55
CA ALA A 24 10.34 2.45 -11.38
C ALA A 24 10.17 1.58 -12.64
N GLY A 25 8.92 1.31 -13.02
CA GLY A 25 8.56 0.36 -14.09
C GLY A 25 8.52 -1.10 -13.64
N SER A 26 8.66 -1.39 -12.35
CA SER A 26 8.52 -2.73 -11.75
C SER A 26 7.32 -2.85 -10.81
N GLU A 27 6.38 -1.92 -10.93
CA GLU A 27 5.17 -1.86 -10.14
C GLU A 27 4.33 -3.12 -10.34
N THR A 28 3.95 -3.76 -9.23
CA THR A 28 2.72 -4.55 -9.17
C THR A 28 1.62 -3.65 -8.64
N GLU A 29 0.50 -3.55 -9.35
CA GLU A 29 -0.65 -2.71 -8.98
C GLU A 29 -1.68 -3.50 -8.18
N TYR A 30 -2.26 -2.87 -7.15
CA TYR A 30 -3.24 -3.46 -6.22
C TYR A 30 -4.58 -2.70 -6.19
N GLY A 31 -4.82 -1.79 -7.13
CA GLY A 31 -6.06 -1.02 -7.22
C GLY A 31 -5.93 0.43 -6.74
N SER A 32 -7.05 1.03 -6.33
CA SER A 32 -7.10 2.39 -5.81
C SER A 32 -6.31 2.52 -4.49
N ALA A 33 -5.48 3.56 -4.38
CA ALA A 33 -4.75 3.84 -3.14
C ALA A 33 -5.69 4.13 -1.96
N LEU A 34 -6.80 4.84 -2.22
CA LEU A 34 -7.79 5.15 -1.20
C LEU A 34 -8.48 3.87 -0.69
N ASP A 35 -8.88 2.99 -1.60
CA ASP A 35 -9.59 1.76 -1.22
C ASP A 35 -8.66 0.81 -0.44
N ALA A 36 -7.38 0.75 -0.81
CA ALA A 36 -6.37 0.00 -0.07
C ALA A 36 -6.20 0.54 1.37
N ALA A 37 -6.08 1.86 1.53
CA ALA A 37 -5.97 2.48 2.85
C ALA A 37 -7.23 2.27 3.71
N LEU A 38 -8.42 2.42 3.12
CA LEU A 38 -9.69 2.17 3.82
C LEU A 38 -9.86 0.70 4.21
N THR A 39 -9.36 -0.23 3.38
CA THR A 39 -9.35 -1.66 3.70
C THR A 39 -8.47 -1.93 4.92
N TRP A 40 -7.24 -1.40 4.95
CA TRP A 40 -6.37 -1.54 6.12
C TRP A 40 -6.98 -0.97 7.40
N GLN A 41 -7.58 0.22 7.33
CA GLN A 41 -8.28 0.82 8.46
C GLN A 41 -9.45 -0.07 8.93
N ARG A 42 -10.26 -0.61 8.01
CA ARG A 42 -11.38 -1.51 8.35
C ARG A 42 -10.89 -2.80 9.00
N ASP A 43 -9.73 -3.29 8.58
CA ASP A 43 -9.13 -4.52 9.08
C ASP A 43 -8.38 -4.32 10.41
N GLY A 44 -8.34 -3.08 10.94
CA GLY A 44 -7.88 -2.75 12.28
C GLY A 44 -6.46 -2.17 12.36
N ALA A 45 -5.94 -1.64 11.25
CA ALA A 45 -4.72 -0.84 11.24
C ALA A 45 -4.92 0.52 11.93
#